data_AF-A0A2V2UJH4-F1
#
_entry.id   AF-A0A2V2UJH4-F1
#
_cell.length_a   1.000
_cell.length_b   1.000
_cell.length_c   1.000
_cell.angle_alpha   90.00
_cell.angle_beta   90.00
_cell.angle_gamma   90.00
#
_symmetry.space_group_name_H-M   'P 1'
#
loop_
_entity.id
_entity.type
_entity.pdbx_description
1 polymer ?
#
loop_
_entity_poly.entity_id
_entity_poly.type
_entity_poly.pdbx_seq_one_letter_code
_entity_poly.pdbx_strand_id
1 'polypeptide(L)'
;MSRARAHDTQVHVSSEMKQLLRRQKIHELAQLAAMVLQERCSQQRHLEYVCNTSFSSSQIPQISVFDYIRRIAKYSYCSPECFVLSIIYIDRYLFATKFPLTFRNVHRLMITAVIVSAKLRDDTHYSNTYYASLGGISTAELNGLELEFLKTIDWMTWVEPSQFEEYRAGLQTRYLECQLFSVAVENSEYGTSTTGGERDTPQ
;
A
#
# COMPACT_ATOMS: atom_id res chain seq x y z
N MET A 1 -26.63 -45.42 -2.71
CA MET A 1 -26.48 -44.40 -1.65
C MET A 1 -25.09 -43.73 -1.58
N SER A 2 -24.19 -43.89 -2.57
CA SER A 2 -22.79 -43.41 -2.46
C SER A 2 -22.42 -42.17 -3.32
N ARG A 3 -23.33 -41.65 -4.15
CA ARG A 3 -23.05 -40.53 -5.07
C ARG A 3 -23.40 -39.14 -4.52
N ALA A 4 -24.31 -39.08 -3.55
CA ALA A 4 -24.77 -37.81 -2.96
C ALA A 4 -23.75 -37.18 -2.01
N ARG A 5 -23.05 -37.98 -1.19
CA ARG A 5 -22.04 -37.47 -0.25
C ARG A 5 -20.79 -36.90 -0.93
N ALA A 6 -20.34 -37.49 -2.03
CA ALA A 6 -19.17 -36.99 -2.77
C ALA A 6 -19.46 -35.65 -3.46
N HIS A 7 -20.68 -35.43 -3.94
CA HIS A 7 -21.08 -34.18 -4.58
C HIS A 7 -21.26 -33.05 -3.57
N ASP A 8 -21.80 -33.34 -2.37
CA ASP A 8 -21.92 -32.33 -1.30
C ASP A 8 -20.55 -31.90 -0.74
N THR A 9 -19.60 -32.83 -0.55
CA THR A 9 -18.25 -32.48 -0.11
C THR A 9 -17.49 -31.69 -1.17
N GLN A 10 -17.69 -31.98 -2.46
CA GLN A 10 -17.02 -31.29 -3.57
C GLN A 10 -17.59 -29.89 -3.84
N VAL A 11 -18.90 -29.69 -3.62
CA VAL A 11 -19.55 -28.37 -3.71
C VAL A 11 -19.19 -27.48 -2.50
N HIS A 12 -19.11 -28.05 -1.29
CA HIS A 12 -18.78 -27.29 -0.07
C HIS A 12 -17.33 -26.76 -0.07
N VAL A 13 -16.36 -27.57 -0.50
CA VAL A 13 -14.94 -27.18 -0.65
C VAL A 13 -14.77 -26.10 -1.73
N SER A 14 -15.55 -26.17 -2.82
CA SER A 14 -15.56 -25.15 -3.89
C SER A 14 -16.15 -23.82 -3.43
N SER A 15 -17.19 -23.83 -2.58
CA SER A 15 -17.75 -22.61 -1.98
C SER A 15 -16.83 -21.98 -0.94
N GLU A 16 -16.17 -22.77 -0.09
CA GLU A 16 -15.16 -22.27 0.86
C GLU A 16 -13.95 -21.71 0.15
N MET A 17 -13.46 -22.36 -0.90
CA MET A 17 -12.30 -21.88 -1.68
C MET A 17 -12.66 -20.62 -2.49
N LYS A 18 -13.90 -20.51 -3.00
CA LYS A 18 -14.42 -19.27 -3.60
C LYS A 18 -14.68 -18.18 -2.57
N GLN A 19 -15.02 -18.51 -1.32
CA GLN A 19 -15.08 -17.58 -0.18
C GLN A 19 -13.68 -17.15 0.26
N LEU A 20 -12.69 -18.04 0.25
CA LEU A 20 -11.26 -17.79 0.54
C LEU A 20 -10.62 -16.91 -0.54
N LEU A 21 -11.01 -17.12 -1.81
CA LEU A 21 -10.67 -16.27 -2.96
C LEU A 21 -11.41 -14.92 -2.93
N ARG A 22 -12.65 -14.86 -2.42
CA ARG A 22 -13.34 -13.57 -2.11
C ARG A 22 -12.73 -12.86 -0.89
N ARG A 23 -12.14 -13.61 0.05
CA ARG A 23 -11.36 -13.14 1.21
C ARG A 23 -9.98 -12.58 0.80
N GLN A 24 -9.53 -12.84 -0.43
CA GLN A 24 -8.25 -12.38 -0.97
C GLN A 24 -8.25 -10.90 -1.42
N LYS A 25 -9.15 -10.08 -0.84
CA LYS A 25 -9.13 -8.63 -0.98
C LYS A 25 -8.14 -8.10 0.07
N ILE A 26 -7.13 -7.35 -0.37
CA ILE A 26 -6.19 -6.67 0.53
C ILE A 26 -7.00 -5.83 1.51
N HIS A 27 -6.61 -5.79 2.78
CA HIS A 27 -7.30 -4.97 3.76
C HIS A 27 -7.33 -3.50 3.31
N GLU A 28 -8.44 -2.82 3.58
CA GLU A 28 -8.68 -1.43 3.17
C GLU A 28 -7.50 -0.51 3.56
N LEU A 29 -7.09 -0.52 4.83
CA LEU A 29 -5.95 0.27 5.33
C LEU A 29 -4.66 0.10 4.52
N ALA A 30 -4.36 -1.12 4.07
CA ALA A 30 -3.18 -1.37 3.24
C ALA A 30 -3.35 -0.82 1.81
N GLN A 31 -4.55 -0.89 1.24
CA GLN A 31 -4.84 -0.24 -0.05
C GLN A 31 -4.75 1.28 0.05
N LEU A 32 -5.26 1.86 1.14
CA LEU A 32 -5.18 3.31 1.39
C LEU A 32 -3.74 3.78 1.51
N ALA A 33 -2.93 3.09 2.32
CA ALA A 33 -1.50 3.37 2.45
C ALA A 33 -0.79 3.26 1.08
N ALA A 34 -1.13 2.24 0.30
CA ALA A 34 -0.59 2.04 -1.04
C ALA A 34 -0.89 3.20 -1.99
N MET A 35 -2.14 3.65 -2.03
CA MET A 35 -2.58 4.78 -2.87
C MET A 35 -1.89 6.08 -2.47
N VAL A 36 -1.91 6.43 -1.18
CA VAL A 36 -1.36 7.70 -0.70
C VAL A 36 0.15 7.79 -0.91
N LEU A 37 0.90 6.71 -0.68
CA LEU A 37 2.35 6.70 -0.95
C LEU A 37 2.65 6.77 -2.45
N GLN A 38 1.90 6.06 -3.29
CA GLN A 38 2.02 6.12 -4.75
C GLN A 38 1.76 7.53 -5.28
N GLU A 39 0.71 8.19 -4.78
CA GLU A 39 0.36 9.56 -5.15
C GLU A 39 1.44 10.55 -4.71
N ARG A 40 1.89 10.48 -3.45
CA ARG A 40 2.95 11.34 -2.91
C ARG A 40 4.25 11.23 -3.73
N CYS A 41 4.65 10.01 -4.09
CA CYS A 41 5.82 9.81 -4.96
C CYS A 41 5.61 10.44 -6.35
N SER A 42 4.39 10.36 -6.90
CA SER A 42 4.03 10.97 -8.19
C SER A 42 4.12 12.50 -8.14
N GLN A 43 3.62 13.12 -7.08
CA GLN A 43 3.69 14.57 -6.85
C GLN A 43 5.14 15.06 -6.66
N GLN A 44 6.00 14.24 -6.04
CA GLN A 44 7.40 14.56 -5.75
C GLN A 44 8.39 14.05 -6.81
N ARG A 45 7.93 13.67 -8.01
CA ARG A 45 8.77 13.07 -9.07
C ARG A 45 9.97 13.93 -9.49
N HIS A 46 9.86 15.26 -9.38
CA HIS A 46 10.95 16.19 -9.68
C HIS A 46 12.12 16.11 -8.69
N LEU A 47 11.94 15.46 -7.53
CA LEU A 47 12.94 15.33 -6.47
C LEU A 47 13.67 13.97 -6.45
N GLU A 48 13.44 13.10 -7.42
CA GLU A 48 13.92 11.70 -7.45
C GLU A 48 15.45 11.54 -7.29
N TYR A 49 16.21 12.56 -7.69
CA TYR A 49 17.68 12.56 -7.67
C TYR A 49 18.29 13.55 -6.67
N VAL A 50 17.46 14.14 -5.79
CA VAL A 50 17.92 15.17 -4.84
C VAL A 50 18.71 14.57 -3.67
N CYS A 51 18.46 13.31 -3.31
CA CYS A 51 19.13 12.67 -2.19
C CYS A 51 19.36 11.17 -2.42
N ASN A 52 20.47 10.66 -1.89
CA ASN A 52 20.76 9.23 -1.86
C ASN A 52 20.86 8.79 -0.39
N THR A 53 19.86 8.08 0.09
CA THR A 53 19.82 7.50 1.43
C THR A 53 20.11 6.00 1.36
N SER A 54 20.32 5.33 2.49
CA SER A 54 20.39 3.87 2.53
C SER A 54 19.11 3.20 1.99
N PHE A 55 17.98 3.91 2.08
CA PHE A 55 16.70 3.46 1.54
C PHE A 55 16.57 3.69 0.03
N SER A 56 17.43 4.48 -0.60
CA SER A 56 17.41 4.70 -2.04
C SER A 56 17.95 3.47 -2.79
N SER A 57 17.16 2.95 -3.72
CA SER A 57 17.59 1.97 -4.72
C SER A 57 18.43 2.62 -5.82
N SER A 58 19.29 1.84 -6.48
CA SER A 58 20.11 2.35 -7.60
C SER A 58 19.28 2.76 -8.82
N GLN A 59 18.14 2.11 -9.02
CA GLN A 59 17.16 2.41 -10.06
C GLN A 59 15.75 2.28 -9.48
N ILE A 60 14.79 3.01 -10.02
CA ILE A 60 13.37 2.88 -9.65
C ILE A 60 12.94 1.41 -9.83
N PRO A 61 12.41 0.75 -8.78
CA PRO A 61 11.91 -0.61 -8.91
C PRO A 61 10.80 -0.70 -9.97
N GLN A 62 10.81 -1.78 -10.75
CA GLN A 62 9.81 -2.01 -11.81
C GLN A 62 8.41 -2.30 -11.25
N ILE A 63 8.34 -2.83 -10.03
CA ILE A 63 7.07 -3.03 -9.32
C ILE A 63 6.55 -1.68 -8.81
N SER A 64 5.28 -1.38 -9.08
CA SER A 64 4.63 -0.17 -8.58
C SER A 64 4.61 -0.15 -7.05
N VAL A 65 4.52 1.06 -6.46
CA VAL A 65 4.38 1.20 -5.00
C VAL A 65 3.11 0.48 -4.53
N PHE A 66 2.04 0.60 -5.32
CA PHE A 66 0.77 -0.05 -5.05
C PHE A 66 0.88 -1.58 -5.01
N ASP A 67 1.46 -2.19 -6.05
CA ASP A 67 1.59 -3.65 -6.15
C ASP A 67 2.55 -4.21 -5.11
N TYR A 68 3.59 -3.45 -4.76
CA TYR A 68 4.54 -3.83 -3.71
C TYR A 68 3.87 -3.86 -2.33
N ILE A 69 3.11 -2.83 -1.96
CA ILE A 69 2.38 -2.80 -0.69
C ILE A 69 1.27 -3.86 -0.66
N ARG A 70 0.57 -4.06 -1.78
CA ARG A 70 -0.37 -5.16 -1.98
C ARG A 70 0.28 -6.51 -1.71
N ARG A 71 1.48 -6.75 -2.23
CA ARG A 71 2.24 -7.98 -2.00
C ARG A 71 2.57 -8.13 -0.51
N ILE A 72 3.08 -7.08 0.14
CA ILE A 72 3.39 -7.11 1.57
C ILE A 72 2.13 -7.46 2.37
N ALA A 73 1.03 -6.73 2.17
CA ALA A 73 -0.22 -6.96 2.88
C ALA A 73 -0.82 -8.35 2.68
N LYS A 74 -0.61 -8.95 1.52
CA LYS A 74 -1.09 -10.30 1.22
C LYS A 74 -0.31 -11.39 1.96
N TYR A 75 1.00 -11.19 2.18
CA TYR A 75 1.90 -12.24 2.64
C TYR A 75 2.54 -11.97 4.00
N SER A 76 2.47 -10.76 4.55
CA SER A 76 3.06 -10.46 5.87
C SER A 76 2.28 -11.07 7.03
N TYR A 77 0.96 -11.27 6.84
CA TYR A 77 0.00 -11.57 7.91
C TYR A 77 0.09 -10.65 9.15
N CYS A 78 0.64 -9.44 9.00
CA CYS A 78 0.62 -8.45 10.06
C CYS A 78 -0.76 -7.80 10.19
N SER A 79 -1.06 -7.22 11.35
CA SER A 79 -2.33 -6.54 11.55
C SER A 79 -2.47 -5.35 10.58
N PRO A 80 -3.68 -5.06 10.07
CA PRO A 80 -3.90 -3.96 9.13
C PRO A 80 -3.49 -2.58 9.64
N GLU A 81 -3.54 -2.37 10.95
CA GLU A 81 -3.11 -1.16 11.65
C GLU A 81 -1.62 -0.88 11.42
N CYS A 82 -0.81 -1.92 11.16
CA CYS A 82 0.60 -1.77 10.84
C CYS A 82 0.83 -0.89 9.60
N PHE A 83 -0.11 -0.85 8.66
CA PHE A 83 0.01 0.01 7.48
C PHE A 83 -0.19 1.49 7.82
N VAL A 84 -1.09 1.82 8.75
CA VAL A 84 -1.28 3.20 9.23
C VAL A 84 -0.07 3.63 10.06
N LEU A 85 0.39 2.78 10.98
CA LEU A 85 1.61 3.02 11.76
C LEU A 85 2.83 3.22 10.84
N SER A 86 2.93 2.45 9.76
CA SER A 86 4.02 2.60 8.78
C SER A 86 4.02 3.98 8.14
N ILE A 87 2.86 4.54 7.79
CA ILE A 87 2.77 5.92 7.25
C ILE A 87 3.27 6.93 8.29
N ILE A 88 2.83 6.81 9.55
CA ILE A 88 3.26 7.70 10.65
C ILE A 88 4.79 7.64 10.81
N TYR A 89 5.36 6.44 10.82
CA TYR A 89 6.80 6.27 10.98
C TYR A 89 7.60 6.78 9.77
N ILE A 90 7.08 6.58 8.55
CA ILE A 90 7.67 7.18 7.34
C ILE A 90 7.65 8.70 7.44
N ASP A 91 6.55 9.30 7.88
CA ASP A 91 6.48 10.76 8.07
C ASP A 91 7.48 11.27 9.11
N ARG A 92 7.65 10.56 10.23
CA ARG A 92 8.69 10.87 11.23
C ARG A 92 10.09 10.79 10.61
N TYR A 93 10.38 9.76 9.81
CA TYR A 93 11.66 9.60 9.12
C TYR A 93 11.92 10.76 8.14
N LEU A 94 10.93 11.09 7.30
CA LEU A 94 11.04 12.18 6.33
C LEU A 94 11.17 13.54 7.04
N PHE A 95 10.48 13.73 8.17
CA PHE A 95 10.62 14.93 8.98
C PHE A 95 12.02 15.06 9.60
N ALA A 96 12.59 13.98 10.11
CA ALA A 96 13.93 13.99 10.70
C ALA A 96 15.03 14.24 9.66
N THR A 97 14.92 13.60 8.50
CA THR A 97 15.95 13.67 7.44
C THR A 97 15.81 14.85 6.50
N LYS A 98 14.62 15.44 6.41
CA LYS A 98 14.24 16.43 5.38
C LYS A 98 14.36 15.91 3.94
N PHE A 99 14.45 14.58 3.76
CA PHE A 99 14.47 13.98 2.45
C PHE A 99 13.05 13.76 1.91
N PRO A 100 12.83 13.92 0.59
CA PRO A 100 11.55 13.65 -0.05
C PRO A 100 11.26 12.15 -0.11
N LEU A 101 9.98 11.80 -0.20
CA LEU A 101 9.55 10.45 -0.53
C LEU A 101 9.56 10.30 -2.06
N THR A 102 10.25 9.29 -2.57
CA THR A 102 10.45 9.11 -4.02
C THR A 102 10.26 7.64 -4.43
N PHE A 103 10.16 7.37 -5.73
CA PHE A 103 10.01 6.00 -6.22
C PHE A 103 11.25 5.13 -5.96
N ARG A 104 12.42 5.73 -5.74
CA ARG A 104 13.65 5.02 -5.37
C ARG A 104 13.69 4.59 -3.91
N ASN A 105 13.06 5.32 -2.98
CA ASN A 105 13.20 5.05 -1.55
C ASN A 105 11.97 4.42 -0.88
N VAL A 106 10.78 4.60 -1.45
CA VAL A 106 9.51 4.20 -0.84
C VAL A 106 9.42 2.70 -0.56
N HIS A 107 9.91 1.82 -1.44
CA HIS A 107 9.82 0.36 -1.25
C HIS A 107 10.61 -0.11 -0.02
N ARG A 108 11.84 0.39 0.15
CA ARG A 108 12.69 0.05 1.30
C ARG A 108 12.16 0.68 2.58
N LEU A 109 11.71 1.95 2.53
CA LEU A 109 11.08 2.61 3.67
C LEU A 109 9.84 1.83 4.13
N MET A 110 8.99 1.43 3.19
CA MET A 110 7.74 0.75 3.50
C MET A 110 7.93 -0.61 4.15
N ILE A 111 8.77 -1.49 3.59
CA ILE A 111 9.00 -2.82 4.21
C ILE A 111 9.61 -2.69 5.60
N THR A 112 10.53 -1.72 5.78
CA THR A 112 11.16 -1.45 7.06
C THR A 112 10.14 -0.94 8.09
N ALA A 113 9.32 0.03 7.71
CA ALA A 113 8.29 0.60 8.57
C ALA A 113 7.21 -0.44 8.96
N VAL A 114 6.84 -1.36 8.06
CA VAL A 114 5.91 -2.46 8.35
C VAL A 114 6.48 -3.43 9.38
N ILE A 115 7.76 -3.78 9.28
CA ILE A 115 8.42 -4.66 10.26
C ILE A 115 8.43 -4.02 11.64
N VAL A 116 8.86 -2.75 11.71
CA VAL A 116 8.89 -1.99 12.97
C VAL A 116 7.48 -1.95 13.57
N SER A 117 6.46 -1.65 12.75
CA SER A 117 5.07 -1.63 13.20
C SER A 117 4.60 -2.99 13.71
N ALA A 118 4.86 -4.08 12.97
CA ALA A 118 4.44 -5.42 13.35
C ALA A 118 5.12 -5.88 14.65
N LYS A 119 6.42 -5.63 14.82
CA LYS A 119 7.15 -5.98 16.05
C LYS A 119 6.65 -5.26 17.29
N LEU A 120 6.10 -4.06 17.12
CA LEU A 120 5.60 -3.24 18.24
C LEU A 120 4.11 -3.44 18.52
N ARG A 121 3.33 -3.79 17.49
CA ARG A 121 1.87 -3.85 17.56
C ARG A 121 1.32 -5.26 17.70
N ASP A 122 1.94 -6.24 17.05
CA ASP A 122 1.43 -7.60 16.93
C ASP A 122 2.12 -8.51 17.96
N ASP A 123 1.33 -9.31 18.68
CA ASP A 123 1.86 -10.30 19.64
C ASP A 123 2.67 -11.41 18.94
N THR A 124 2.35 -11.69 17.68
CA THR A 124 3.04 -12.64 16.83
C THR A 124 3.48 -11.97 15.54
N HIS A 125 4.78 -11.94 15.27
CA HIS A 125 5.35 -11.40 14.04
C HIS A 125 6.36 -12.39 13.43
N TYR A 126 6.54 -12.32 12.11
CA TYR A 126 7.56 -13.12 11.44
C TYR A 126 8.97 -12.55 11.63
N SER A 127 9.98 -13.37 11.30
CA SER A 127 11.38 -12.97 11.35
C SER A 127 11.75 -11.98 10.25
N ASN A 128 12.81 -11.21 10.45
CA ASN A 128 13.35 -10.33 9.41
C ASN A 128 13.73 -11.11 8.14
N THR A 129 14.17 -12.36 8.26
CA THR A 129 14.44 -13.22 7.10
C THR A 129 13.20 -13.41 6.22
N TYR A 130 12.05 -13.61 6.84
CA TYR A 130 10.78 -13.72 6.13
C TYR A 130 10.42 -12.41 5.43
N TYR A 131 10.46 -11.28 6.14
CA TYR A 131 10.15 -9.97 5.54
C TYR A 131 11.16 -9.55 4.46
N ALA A 132 12.43 -9.93 4.58
CA ALA A 132 13.46 -9.70 3.56
C ALA A 132 13.06 -10.38 2.23
N SER A 133 12.57 -11.63 2.32
CA SER A 133 12.07 -12.37 1.15
C SER A 133 10.83 -11.72 0.53
N LEU A 134 9.96 -11.10 1.33
CA LEU A 134 8.81 -10.35 0.84
C LEU A 134 9.23 -9.05 0.14
N GLY A 135 10.19 -8.34 0.74
CA GLY A 135 10.70 -7.06 0.22
C GLY A 135 11.68 -7.20 -0.95
N GLY A 136 12.17 -8.42 -1.23
CA GLY A 136 13.12 -8.66 -2.31
C GLY A 136 14.52 -8.12 -2.03
N ILE A 137 14.92 -8.08 -0.75
CA ILE A 137 16.23 -7.61 -0.30
C ILE A 137 16.90 -8.66 0.59
N SER A 138 18.20 -8.52 0.84
CA SER A 138 18.89 -9.46 1.73
C SER A 138 18.49 -9.23 3.19
N THR A 139 18.55 -10.28 4.01
CA THR A 139 18.28 -10.16 5.46
C THR A 139 19.26 -9.22 6.15
N ALA A 140 20.54 -9.24 5.74
CA ALA A 140 21.56 -8.34 6.29
C ALA A 140 21.24 -6.87 5.99
N GLU A 141 20.83 -6.58 4.75
CA GLU A 141 20.38 -5.24 4.34
C GLU A 141 19.18 -4.79 5.16
N LEU A 142 18.15 -5.63 5.27
CA LEU A 142 16.94 -5.29 6.03
C LEU A 142 17.21 -5.03 7.51
N ASN A 143 18.09 -5.82 8.13
CA ASN A 143 18.51 -5.59 9.52
C ASN A 143 19.20 -4.23 9.68
N GLY A 144 20.05 -3.86 8.72
CA GLY A 144 20.72 -2.56 8.71
C GLY A 144 19.73 -1.41 8.55
N LEU A 145 18.80 -1.54 7.60
CA LEU A 145 17.75 -0.54 7.36
C LEU A 145 16.85 -0.36 8.58
N GLU A 146 16.46 -1.45 9.26
CA GLU A 146 15.63 -1.38 10.47
C GLU A 146 16.35 -0.60 11.59
N LEU A 147 17.63 -0.89 11.83
CA LEU A 147 18.39 -0.19 12.86
C LEU A 147 18.60 1.29 12.50
N GLU A 148 18.93 1.60 11.24
CA GLU A 148 19.05 2.98 10.76
C GLU A 148 17.72 3.73 10.94
N PHE A 149 16.61 3.12 10.51
CA PHE A 149 15.28 3.71 10.60
C PHE A 149 14.92 4.11 12.03
N LEU A 150 15.08 3.18 12.98
CA LEU A 150 14.80 3.41 14.39
C LEU A 150 15.67 4.51 15.00
N LYS A 151 16.96 4.54 14.65
CA LYS A 151 17.86 5.63 15.06
C LYS A 151 17.44 6.97 14.47
N THR A 152 17.04 7.01 13.21
CA THR A 152 16.63 8.25 12.53
C THR A 152 15.36 8.85 13.12
N ILE A 153 14.40 8.02 13.53
CA ILE A 153 13.19 8.51 14.24
C ILE A 153 13.42 8.68 15.74
N ASP A 154 14.67 8.60 16.22
CA ASP A 154 15.05 8.70 17.63
C ASP A 154 14.25 7.75 18.54
N TRP A 155 13.97 6.54 18.06
CA TRP A 155 13.15 5.53 18.74
C TRP A 155 11.75 6.03 19.13
N MET A 156 11.29 7.14 18.57
CA MET A 156 9.94 7.66 18.76
C MET A 156 8.98 6.75 18.01
N THR A 157 8.61 5.64 18.63
CA THR A 157 7.71 4.61 18.08
C THR A 157 6.34 4.63 18.74
N TRP A 158 6.21 5.27 19.89
CA TRP A 158 4.92 5.53 20.53
C TRP A 158 4.04 6.38 19.62
N VAL A 159 2.79 5.98 19.44
CA VAL A 159 1.77 6.69 18.67
C VAL A 159 0.56 6.82 19.58
N GLU A 160 0.13 8.05 19.86
CA GLU A 160 -1.10 8.24 20.62
C GLU A 160 -2.32 7.72 19.82
N PRO A 161 -3.34 7.15 20.49
CA PRO A 161 -4.56 6.71 19.81
C PRO A 161 -5.24 7.83 18.99
N SER A 162 -5.20 9.08 19.49
CA SER A 162 -5.69 10.28 18.79
C SER A 162 -4.96 10.49 17.45
N GLN A 163 -3.63 10.45 17.47
CA GLN A 163 -2.78 10.58 16.28
C GLN A 163 -3.05 9.43 15.30
N PHE A 164 -3.18 8.19 15.80
CA PHE A 164 -3.49 7.04 14.95
C PHE A 164 -4.83 7.23 14.22
N GLU A 165 -5.89 7.62 14.94
CA GLU A 165 -7.21 7.84 14.33
C GLU A 165 -7.21 9.03 13.37
N GLU A 166 -6.46 10.10 13.64
CA GLU A 166 -6.30 11.22 12.70
C GLU A 166 -5.70 10.75 11.36
N TYR A 167 -4.62 9.97 11.42
CA TYR A 167 -4.00 9.38 10.22
C TYR A 167 -4.94 8.43 9.50
N ARG A 168 -5.61 7.54 10.24
CA ARG A 168 -6.57 6.59 9.68
C ARG A 168 -7.74 7.30 8.97
N ALA A 169 -8.35 8.28 9.62
CA ALA A 169 -9.44 9.07 9.05
C ALA A 169 -8.96 9.87 7.83
N GLY A 170 -7.78 10.49 7.89
CA GLY A 170 -7.19 11.22 6.77
C GLY A 170 -6.93 10.34 5.54
N LEU A 171 -6.50 9.09 5.76
CA LEU A 171 -6.36 8.10 4.68
C LEU A 171 -7.73 7.73 4.06
N GLN A 172 -8.76 7.54 4.88
CA GLN A 172 -10.11 7.20 4.40
C GLN A 172 -10.76 8.35 3.62
N THR A 173 -10.63 9.59 4.11
CA THR A 173 -11.16 10.78 3.42
C THR A 173 -10.56 10.95 2.04
N ARG A 174 -9.22 10.86 1.91
CA ARG A 174 -8.54 10.94 0.60
C ARG A 174 -9.03 9.89 -0.39
N TYR A 175 -9.34 8.69 0.10
CA TYR A 175 -9.87 7.62 -0.75
C TYR A 175 -11.27 7.89 -1.26
N LEU A 176 -12.15 8.42 -0.41
CA LEU A 176 -13.49 8.84 -0.83
C LEU A 176 -13.41 9.97 -1.86
N GLU A 177 -12.50 10.93 -1.69
CA GLU A 177 -12.25 12.00 -2.66
C GLU A 177 -11.76 11.44 -4.01
N CYS A 178 -10.81 10.51 -4.03
CA CYS A 178 -10.36 9.85 -5.25
C CYS A 178 -11.47 9.05 -5.95
N GLN A 179 -12.32 8.34 -5.20
CA GLN A 179 -13.45 7.60 -5.77
C GLN A 179 -14.49 8.53 -6.41
N LEU A 180 -14.83 9.63 -5.73
CA LEU A 180 -15.75 10.64 -6.26
C LEU A 180 -15.20 11.31 -7.54
N PHE A 181 -13.88 11.54 -7.61
CA PHE A 181 -13.24 12.06 -8.81
C PHE A 181 -13.31 11.06 -9.98
N SER A 182 -13.07 9.76 -9.75
CA SER A 182 -13.21 8.74 -10.81
C SER A 182 -14.63 8.62 -11.36
N VAL A 183 -15.65 8.69 -10.51
CA VAL A 183 -17.07 8.66 -10.93
C VAL A 183 -17.45 9.94 -11.68
N ALA A 184 -16.92 11.11 -11.28
CA ALA A 184 -17.17 12.37 -11.98
C ALA A 184 -16.55 12.40 -13.39
N VAL A 185 -15.36 11.81 -13.57
CA VAL A 185 -14.70 11.68 -14.88
C VAL A 185 -15.47 10.72 -15.80
N GLU A 186 -15.88 9.55 -15.30
CA GLU A 186 -16.70 8.60 -16.06
C GLU A 186 -18.05 9.21 -16.50
N ASN A 187 -18.66 10.04 -15.64
CA ASN A 187 -19.91 10.74 -15.98
C ASN A 187 -19.71 11.91 -16.97
N SER A 188 -18.49 12.44 -17.11
CA SER A 188 -18.19 13.50 -18.07
C SER A 188 -17.91 12.96 -19.48
N GLU A 189 -17.43 11.73 -19.63
CA GLU A 189 -17.11 11.13 -20.94
C GLU A 189 -18.35 10.56 -21.66
N TYR A 190 -19.48 10.37 -20.95
CA TYR A 190 -20.76 9.96 -21.55
C TYR A 190 -21.68 11.13 -21.93
N GLY A 191 -21.26 12.39 -21.76
CA GLY A 191 -22.07 13.59 -21.98
C GLY A 191 -22.03 14.22 -23.38
N THR A 192 -21.16 13.77 -24.28
CA THR A 192 -21.02 14.35 -25.63
C THR A 192 -21.28 13.32 -26.72
N SER A 193 -22.55 12.95 -26.87
CA SER A 193 -23.07 12.39 -28.12
C SER A 193 -24.55 12.70 -28.22
N THR A 194 -24.92 13.57 -29.17
CA THR A 194 -26.05 13.46 -30.12
C THR A 194 -26.72 14.82 -30.39
N THR A 195 -26.25 15.55 -31.41
CA THR A 195 -27.10 16.39 -32.28
C THR A 195 -26.47 16.51 -33.67
N GLY A 196 -26.47 15.41 -34.43
CA GLY A 196 -26.19 15.40 -35.86
C GLY A 196 -27.50 15.33 -36.65
N GLY A 197 -28.25 16.44 -36.72
CA GLY A 197 -29.45 16.58 -37.52
C GLY A 197 -29.12 17.07 -38.94
N GLU A 198 -29.19 16.16 -39.90
CA GLU A 198 -29.82 16.30 -41.23
C GLU A 198 -30.26 17.72 -41.68
N ARG A 199 -29.68 18.24 -42.77
CA ARG A 199 -30.35 18.36 -44.08
C ARG A 199 -29.63 19.24 -45.13
N ASP A 200 -29.80 18.78 -46.37
CA ASP A 200 -29.95 19.52 -47.64
C ASP A 200 -28.73 20.07 -48.39
N THR A 201 -28.36 19.29 -49.43
CA THR A 201 -27.89 19.74 -50.75
C THR A 201 -28.71 20.89 -51.33
N PRO A 202 -28.08 21.77 -52.11
CA PRO A 202 -28.61 22.00 -53.45
C PRO A 202 -27.53 22.13 -54.55
N GLN A 203 -28.05 22.09 -55.77
CA GLN A 203 -27.45 22.09 -57.11
C GLN A 203 -26.33 23.10 -57.36
#